data_AF-A0A935DYL5-F1
#
_entry.id   AF-A0A935DYL5-F1
#
_cell.length_a   1.000
_cell.length_b   1.000
_cell.length_c   1.000
_cell.angle_alpha   90.00
_cell.angle_beta   90.00
_cell.angle_gamma   90.00
#
_symmetry.space_group_name_H-M   'P 1'
#
loop_
_entity.id
_entity.type
_entity.pdbx_description
1 polymer ?
#
loop_
_entity_poly.entity_id
_entity_poly.type
_entity_poly.pdbx_seq_one_letter_code
_entity_poly.pdbx_strand_id
1 'polypeptide(L)'
;MRSISNSQEVELLSLKSRALSIAAYLGFAPFLWYFESAYEDDGFVKHHLSYSLAFGILGLCLLGIQAVAWAAIYRAFAGEIIVDNQIDPANRFSSSLNTVDGILVVLSLILGMMNGISILGAFSGREWRIPVIESLAKVKPVLQVAVTASLVLYVLSAAGLGAVIHSIQVANQNPERADVYVLYTQGGYIPSPGLYETFTPPGWMVSLAFYPVVLAGTDKFGSDHVAVLPLSVENFRRAVQNGKFVFIASHGGQTPGSLTFSFNPYVEYKPENVPSGLAGRQLQFIYFAGCDAGRRESAWQRALGFDQGIMFDRISLVGEHLVWVWTKSPSVIYGLQ
;
A
#
# COMPACT_ATOMS: atom_id res chain seq x y z
N MET A 1 39.74 -9.33 47.83
CA MET A 1 38.40 -9.16 47.22
C MET A 1 38.47 -9.70 45.81
N ARG A 2 37.96 -10.91 45.60
CA ARG A 2 37.96 -11.58 44.30
C ARG A 2 36.86 -10.98 43.44
N SER A 3 37.23 -10.50 42.26
CA SER A 3 36.33 -10.25 41.13
C SER A 3 35.53 -11.53 40.87
N ILE A 4 34.31 -11.57 41.37
CA ILE A 4 33.30 -12.54 40.93
C ILE A 4 33.14 -12.30 39.43
N SER A 5 33.42 -13.33 38.63
CA SER A 5 33.46 -13.23 37.19
C SER A 5 32.07 -12.91 36.65
N ASN A 6 32.03 -12.03 35.65
CA ASN A 6 30.88 -11.67 34.81
C ASN A 6 30.03 -12.87 34.31
N SER A 7 30.54 -14.10 34.42
CA SER A 7 29.84 -15.34 34.06
C SER A 7 28.78 -15.78 35.08
N GLN A 8 28.93 -15.48 36.38
CA GLN A 8 27.94 -15.89 37.39
C GLN A 8 26.70 -14.98 37.41
N GLU A 9 26.83 -13.70 37.07
CA GLU A 9 25.67 -12.79 36.91
C GLU A 9 24.81 -13.15 35.68
N VAL A 10 25.44 -13.62 34.60
CA VAL A 10 24.71 -14.07 33.39
C VAL A 10 23.87 -15.33 33.65
N GLU A 11 24.31 -16.20 34.57
CA GLU A 11 23.56 -17.39 35.03
C GLU A 11 22.37 -17.07 35.94
N LEU A 12 22.32 -15.87 36.53
CA LEU A 12 21.25 -15.45 37.45
C LEU A 12 20.13 -14.65 36.78
N LEU A 13 20.28 -14.26 35.51
CA LEU A 13 19.19 -13.60 34.77
C LEU A 13 18.05 -14.57 34.53
N SER A 14 16.87 -14.22 35.06
CA SER A 14 15.68 -15.04 34.91
C SER A 14 15.29 -15.20 33.44
N LEU A 15 14.75 -16.37 33.08
CA LEU A 15 14.17 -16.61 31.75
C LEU A 15 13.12 -15.54 31.40
N LYS A 16 12.39 -15.06 32.42
CA LYS A 16 11.42 -13.97 32.30
C LYS A 16 12.07 -12.68 31.77
N SER A 17 13.19 -12.25 32.35
CA SER A 17 13.91 -11.04 31.94
C SER A 17 14.34 -11.10 30.48
N ARG A 18 14.90 -12.24 30.07
CA ARG A 18 15.31 -12.46 28.66
C ARG A 18 14.11 -12.45 27.71
N ALA A 19 13.02 -13.12 28.08
CA ALA A 19 11.80 -13.15 27.28
C ALA A 19 11.18 -11.75 27.11
N LEU A 20 11.10 -10.95 28.18
CA LEU A 20 10.59 -9.58 28.11
C LEU A 20 11.49 -8.68 27.24
N SER A 21 12.80 -8.79 27.38
CA SER A 21 13.76 -8.06 26.54
C SER A 21 13.62 -8.41 25.05
N ILE A 22 13.46 -9.69 24.71
CA ILE A 22 13.21 -10.12 23.33
C ILE A 22 11.85 -9.61 22.83
N ALA A 23 10.80 -9.73 23.64
CA ALA A 23 9.47 -9.25 23.29
C ALA A 23 9.46 -7.74 22.97
N ALA A 24 10.26 -6.94 23.68
CA ALA A 24 10.41 -5.51 23.37
C ALA A 24 10.81 -5.30 21.90
N TYR A 25 11.88 -5.97 21.44
CA TYR A 25 12.35 -5.89 20.05
C TYR A 25 11.38 -6.47 19.01
N LEU A 26 10.47 -7.35 19.40
CA LEU A 26 9.40 -7.87 18.54
C LEU A 26 8.16 -6.96 18.46
N GLY A 27 8.27 -5.72 18.96
CA GLY A 27 7.23 -4.70 18.86
C GLY A 27 6.43 -4.49 20.15
N PHE A 28 6.68 -5.25 21.21
CA PHE A 28 5.93 -5.07 22.46
C PHE A 28 6.45 -3.94 23.36
N ALA A 29 7.56 -3.30 22.98
CA ALA A 29 8.16 -2.19 23.72
C ALA A 29 7.17 -1.08 24.17
N PRO A 30 6.29 -0.52 23.30
CA PRO A 30 5.34 0.51 23.73
C PRO A 30 4.37 0.04 24.82
N PHE A 31 3.97 -1.24 24.83
CA PHE A 31 3.11 -1.78 25.87
C PHE A 31 3.89 -1.97 27.17
N LEU A 32 5.08 -2.58 27.07
CA LEU A 32 5.96 -2.78 28.22
C LEU A 32 6.29 -1.44 28.91
N TRP A 33 6.47 -0.36 28.15
CA TRP A 33 6.66 0.99 28.71
C TRP A 33 5.59 1.42 29.72
N TYR A 34 4.33 1.03 29.54
CA TYR A 34 3.24 1.34 30.47
C TYR A 34 3.04 0.30 31.58
N PHE A 35 3.57 -0.91 31.41
CA PHE A 35 3.52 -1.99 32.40
C PHE A 35 4.85 -2.09 33.18
N GLU A 36 5.37 -0.95 33.64
CA GLU A 36 6.68 -0.88 34.33
C GLU A 36 6.73 -1.80 35.57
N SER A 37 5.61 -2.00 36.27
CA SER A 37 5.49 -2.92 37.41
C SER A 37 5.89 -4.36 37.10
N ALA A 38 5.92 -4.77 35.83
CA ALA A 38 6.34 -6.11 35.43
C ALA A 38 7.87 -6.33 35.50
N TYR A 39 8.65 -5.25 35.53
CA TYR A 39 10.13 -5.25 35.45
C TYR A 39 10.80 -4.08 36.20
N GLU A 40 10.13 -3.53 37.22
CA GLU A 40 10.53 -2.28 37.91
C GLU A 40 11.98 -2.29 38.42
N ASP A 41 12.46 -3.42 38.93
CA ASP A 41 13.82 -3.59 39.46
C ASP A 41 14.81 -4.23 38.46
N ASP A 42 14.40 -4.47 37.22
CA ASP A 42 15.19 -5.19 36.22
C ASP A 42 15.89 -4.22 35.26
N GLY A 43 17.12 -3.80 35.64
CA GLY A 43 17.97 -2.92 34.83
C GLY A 43 18.26 -3.47 33.43
N PHE A 44 18.33 -4.79 33.28
CA PHE A 44 18.56 -5.47 32.01
C PHE A 44 17.36 -5.32 31.07
N VAL A 45 16.14 -5.52 31.57
CA VAL A 45 14.91 -5.27 30.78
C VAL A 45 14.78 -3.79 30.42
N LYS A 46 15.08 -2.88 31.35
CA LYS A 46 15.04 -1.42 31.11
C LYS A 46 16.02 -0.99 30.01
N HIS A 47 17.22 -1.58 29.98
CA HIS A 47 18.20 -1.36 28.91
C HIS A 47 17.64 -1.77 27.54
N HIS A 48 17.18 -3.02 27.41
CA HIS A 48 16.69 -3.56 26.14
C HIS A 48 15.39 -2.89 25.67
N LEU A 49 14.51 -2.52 26.60
CA LEU A 49 13.31 -1.74 26.29
C LEU A 49 13.67 -0.39 25.65
N SER A 50 14.59 0.35 26.27
CA SER A 50 15.01 1.67 25.78
C SER A 50 15.71 1.56 24.41
N TYR A 51 16.51 0.51 24.22
CA TYR A 51 17.14 0.22 22.92
C TYR A 51 16.12 -0.13 21.85
N SER A 52 15.13 -0.97 22.17
CA SER A 52 14.07 -1.33 21.24
C SER A 52 13.29 -0.09 20.76
N LEU A 53 12.94 0.82 21.69
CA LEU A 53 12.29 2.08 21.34
C LEU A 53 13.20 3.01 20.51
N ALA A 54 14.51 3.04 20.81
CA ALA A 54 15.49 3.79 20.03
C ALA A 54 15.64 3.24 18.58
N PHE A 55 15.59 1.92 18.39
CA PHE A 55 15.49 1.33 17.05
C PHE A 55 14.17 1.67 16.38
N GLY A 56 13.07 1.62 17.12
CA GLY A 56 11.73 1.99 16.64
C GLY A 56 11.69 3.40 16.06
N ILE A 57 12.19 4.40 16.81
CA ILE A 57 12.20 5.79 16.31
C ILE A 57 13.11 5.98 15.10
N LEU A 58 14.25 5.30 15.03
CA LEU A 58 15.11 5.35 13.84
C LEU A 58 14.40 4.76 12.61
N GLY A 59 13.68 3.63 12.79
CA GLY A 59 12.84 3.06 11.75
C GLY A 59 11.76 4.03 11.29
N LEU A 60 11.08 4.70 12.23
CA LEU A 60 10.08 5.73 11.92
C LEU A 60 10.68 6.93 11.17
N CYS A 61 11.88 7.38 11.55
CA CYS A 61 12.59 8.43 10.83
C CYS A 61 12.92 8.01 9.40
N LEU A 62 13.37 6.77 9.17
CA LEU A 62 13.63 6.25 7.82
C LEU A 62 12.33 6.22 6.98
N LEU A 63 11.22 5.76 7.55
CA LEU A 63 9.91 5.81 6.90
C LEU A 63 9.45 7.25 6.59
N GLY A 64 9.69 8.18 7.50
CA GLY A 64 9.39 9.60 7.29
C GLY A 64 10.22 10.21 6.17
N ILE A 65 11.53 9.94 6.13
CA ILE A 65 12.43 10.37 5.06
C ILE A 65 11.98 9.79 3.71
N GLN A 66 11.63 8.50 3.68
CA GLN A 66 11.08 7.83 2.50
C GLN A 66 9.84 8.56 1.96
N ALA A 67 8.86 8.84 2.83
CA ALA A 67 7.63 9.53 2.43
C ALA A 67 7.88 10.96 1.93
N VAL A 68 8.76 11.72 2.59
CA VAL A 68 9.14 13.07 2.17
C VAL A 68 9.88 13.06 0.83
N ALA A 69 10.82 12.13 0.64
CA ALA A 69 11.56 12.00 -0.61
C ALA A 69 10.63 11.62 -1.76
N TRP A 70 9.71 10.68 -1.54
CA TRP A 70 8.68 10.33 -2.52
C TRP A 70 7.81 11.53 -2.89
N ALA A 71 7.32 12.29 -1.91
CA ALA A 71 6.52 13.49 -2.16
C ALA A 71 7.31 14.58 -2.93
N ALA A 72 8.58 14.77 -2.59
CA ALA A 72 9.45 15.75 -3.25
C ALA A 72 9.74 15.36 -4.70
N ILE A 73 10.12 14.10 -4.95
CA ILE A 73 10.38 13.58 -6.29
C ILE A 73 9.10 13.60 -7.12
N TYR A 74 7.97 13.15 -6.56
CA TYR A 74 6.68 13.24 -7.21
C TYR A 74 6.37 14.68 -7.62
N ARG A 75 6.50 15.65 -6.71
CA ARG A 75 6.24 17.05 -7.03
C ARG A 75 7.18 17.62 -8.09
N ALA A 76 8.46 17.22 -8.09
CA ALA A 76 9.44 17.69 -9.04
C ALA A 76 9.15 17.22 -10.47
N PHE A 77 8.69 15.98 -10.64
CA PHE A 77 8.50 15.38 -11.97
C PHE A 77 7.05 15.28 -12.43
N ALA A 78 6.06 15.43 -11.53
CA ALA A 78 4.65 15.29 -11.87
C ALA A 78 4.24 16.25 -13.01
N GLY A 79 4.69 17.51 -12.99
CA GLY A 79 4.36 18.49 -14.03
C GLY A 79 4.90 18.10 -15.40
N GLU A 80 6.16 17.65 -15.49
CA GLU A 80 6.82 17.31 -16.76
C GLU A 80 6.26 16.02 -17.38
N ILE A 81 5.99 15.00 -16.55
CA ILE A 81 5.40 13.73 -17.01
C ILE A 81 3.98 13.95 -17.54
N ILE A 82 3.19 14.80 -16.87
CA ILE A 82 1.80 15.07 -17.19
C ILE A 82 1.65 15.86 -18.49
N VAL A 83 2.54 16.82 -18.76
CA VAL A 83 2.38 17.76 -19.88
C VAL A 83 2.95 17.21 -21.19
N ASP A 84 4.12 16.55 -21.17
CA ASP A 84 4.85 16.30 -22.42
C ASP A 84 4.74 14.88 -22.97
N ASN A 85 4.11 13.94 -22.25
CA ASN A 85 4.01 12.52 -22.65
C ASN A 85 5.38 11.90 -23.04
N GLN A 86 6.49 12.47 -22.53
CA GLN A 86 7.82 12.02 -22.88
C GLN A 86 8.29 10.90 -21.95
N ILE A 87 8.97 9.91 -22.55
CA ILE A 87 9.54 8.76 -21.84
C ILE A 87 10.73 9.18 -20.94
N ASP A 88 11.46 10.24 -21.30
CA ASP A 88 12.66 10.69 -20.57
C ASP A 88 12.35 11.19 -19.13
N PRO A 89 11.37 12.11 -18.90
CA PRO A 89 10.96 12.49 -17.55
C PRO A 89 10.49 11.30 -16.69
N ALA A 90 9.75 10.35 -17.27
CA ALA A 90 9.28 9.15 -16.55
C ALA A 90 10.44 8.24 -16.13
N ASN A 91 11.44 8.06 -17.00
CA ASN A 91 12.66 7.30 -16.69
C ASN A 91 13.48 7.98 -15.59
N ARG A 92 13.63 9.30 -15.63
CA ARG A 92 14.34 10.08 -14.59
C ARG A 92 13.62 10.02 -13.25
N PHE A 93 12.29 10.11 -13.24
CA PHE A 93 11.47 9.92 -12.05
C PHE A 93 11.69 8.54 -11.43
N SER A 94 11.55 7.48 -12.24
CA SER A 94 11.77 6.10 -11.80
C SER A 94 13.19 5.87 -11.27
N SER A 95 14.21 6.36 -11.99
CA SER A 95 15.60 6.24 -11.56
C SER A 95 15.86 6.97 -10.25
N SER A 96 15.26 8.14 -10.04
CA SER A 96 15.40 8.92 -8.80
C SER A 96 14.78 8.19 -7.61
N LEU A 97 13.58 7.64 -7.77
CA LEU A 97 12.92 6.83 -6.74
C LEU A 97 13.74 5.58 -6.41
N ASN A 98 14.16 4.81 -7.42
CA ASN A 98 14.98 3.62 -7.21
C ASN A 98 16.30 3.92 -6.49
N THR A 99 16.91 5.08 -6.75
CA THR A 99 18.14 5.50 -6.05
C THR A 99 17.88 5.75 -4.57
N VAL A 100 16.82 6.50 -4.24
CA VAL A 100 16.43 6.79 -2.86
C VAL A 100 16.05 5.51 -2.11
N ASP A 101 15.22 4.67 -2.73
CA ASP A 101 14.79 3.38 -2.19
C ASP A 101 16.01 2.48 -1.92
N GLY A 102 16.97 2.43 -2.84
CA GLY A 102 18.21 1.67 -2.68
C GLY A 102 19.03 2.12 -1.47
N ILE A 103 19.21 3.43 -1.29
CA ILE A 103 19.91 3.99 -0.12
C ILE A 103 19.17 3.63 1.18
N LEU A 104 17.85 3.81 1.20
CA LEU A 104 17.03 3.57 2.39
C LEU A 104 16.94 2.08 2.74
N VAL A 105 16.96 1.17 1.76
CA VAL A 105 17.10 -0.28 1.97
C VAL A 105 18.43 -0.60 2.64
N VAL A 106 19.55 -0.05 2.15
CA VAL A 106 20.87 -0.28 2.78
C VAL A 106 20.89 0.22 4.22
N LEU A 107 20.36 1.42 4.49
CA LEU A 107 20.25 1.95 5.86
C LEU A 107 19.36 1.08 6.74
N SER A 108 18.24 0.58 6.20
CA SER A 108 17.33 -0.33 6.91
C SER A 108 17.99 -1.67 7.23
N LEU A 109 18.82 -2.20 6.33
CA LEU A 109 19.59 -3.42 6.56
C LEU A 109 20.64 -3.24 7.66
N ILE A 110 21.36 -2.11 7.67
CA ILE A 110 22.31 -1.77 8.74
C ILE A 110 21.58 -1.69 10.09
N LEU A 111 20.46 -0.97 10.14
CA LEU A 111 19.65 -0.85 11.35
C LEU A 111 19.09 -2.20 11.80
N GLY A 112 18.62 -3.02 10.86
CA GLY A 112 18.13 -4.37 11.12
C GLY A 112 19.21 -5.30 11.67
N MET A 113 20.44 -5.22 11.15
CA MET A 113 21.58 -5.98 11.68
C MET A 113 21.93 -5.56 13.10
N MET A 114 21.97 -4.24 13.39
CA MET A 114 22.20 -3.71 14.74
C MET A 114 21.10 -4.14 15.73
N ASN A 115 19.85 -4.17 15.28
CA ASN A 115 18.72 -4.67 16.06
C ASN A 115 18.87 -6.18 16.33
N GLY A 116 19.17 -6.98 15.30
CA GLY A 116 19.40 -8.42 15.42
C GLY A 116 20.54 -8.77 16.39
N ILE A 117 21.63 -7.99 16.34
CA ILE A 117 22.71 -8.08 17.31
C ILE A 117 22.21 -7.84 18.75
N SER A 118 21.35 -6.84 18.95
CA SER A 118 20.80 -6.51 20.27
C SER A 118 19.83 -7.60 20.78
N ILE A 119 19.06 -8.23 19.89
CA ILE A 119 18.22 -9.39 20.20
C ILE A 119 19.07 -10.59 20.62
N LEU A 120 20.18 -10.86 19.91
CA LEU A 120 21.12 -11.92 20.30
C LEU A 120 21.79 -11.63 21.65
N GLY A 121 22.07 -10.36 21.93
CA GLY A 121 22.47 -9.88 23.25
C GLY A 121 21.44 -10.23 24.32
N ALA A 122 20.17 -9.86 24.10
CA ALA A 122 19.07 -10.18 25.02
C ALA A 122 18.93 -11.69 25.28
N PHE A 123 19.02 -12.51 24.23
CA PHE A 123 18.96 -13.97 24.34
C PHE A 123 20.13 -14.53 25.15
N SER A 124 21.32 -13.97 24.97
CA SER A 124 22.56 -14.37 25.65
C SER A 124 22.71 -13.76 27.05
N GLY A 125 21.76 -12.93 27.50
CA GLY A 125 21.84 -12.21 28.77
C GLY A 125 22.92 -11.12 28.79
N ARG A 126 23.16 -10.44 27.66
CA ARG A 126 24.21 -9.42 27.51
C ARG A 126 23.64 -8.08 27.02
N GLU A 127 24.17 -6.99 27.56
CA GLU A 127 23.84 -5.61 27.19
C GLU A 127 24.87 -5.03 26.21
N TRP A 128 24.69 -5.29 24.91
CA TRP A 128 25.65 -4.77 23.92
C TRP A 128 25.40 -3.29 23.66
N ARG A 129 26.41 -2.47 23.95
CA ARG A 129 26.30 -1.02 23.82
C ARG A 129 26.75 -0.54 22.45
N ILE A 130 25.77 -0.14 21.64
CA ILE A 130 26.00 0.50 20.35
C ILE A 130 25.92 2.03 20.54
N PRO A 131 27.00 2.81 20.33
CA PRO A 131 27.06 4.21 20.78
C PRO A 131 25.94 5.12 20.26
N VAL A 132 25.57 4.98 18.99
CA VAL A 132 24.48 5.76 18.37
C VAL A 132 23.13 5.46 19.02
N ILE A 133 22.85 4.16 19.26
CA ILE A 133 21.61 3.72 19.89
C ILE A 133 21.60 4.09 21.37
N GLU A 134 22.73 3.95 22.06
CA GLU A 134 22.88 4.32 23.47
C GLU A 134 22.57 5.80 23.70
N SER A 135 23.04 6.67 22.80
CA SER A 135 22.79 8.10 22.86
C SER A 135 21.29 8.41 22.77
N LEU A 136 20.57 7.76 21.85
CA LEU A 136 19.12 7.91 21.70
C LEU A 136 18.35 7.30 22.86
N ALA A 137 18.77 6.12 23.33
CA ALA A 137 18.14 5.38 24.43
C ALA A 137 18.17 6.14 25.77
N LYS A 138 19.01 7.16 25.91
CA LYS A 138 19.08 8.02 27.11
C LYS A 138 18.11 9.21 27.05
N VAL A 139 17.55 9.55 25.89
CA VAL A 139 16.75 10.76 25.71
C VAL A 139 15.26 10.42 25.91
N LYS A 140 14.76 10.62 27.13
CA LYS A 140 13.36 10.30 27.50
C LYS A 140 12.30 10.88 26.54
N PRO A 141 12.37 12.14 26.09
CA PRO A 141 11.41 12.66 25.11
C PRO A 141 11.39 11.88 23.79
N VAL A 142 12.55 11.42 23.30
CA VAL A 142 12.65 10.61 22.08
C VAL A 142 11.95 9.26 22.26
N LEU A 143 12.13 8.62 23.42
CA LEU A 143 11.45 7.35 23.73
C LEU A 143 9.93 7.52 23.85
N GLN A 144 9.47 8.63 24.44
CA GLN A 144 8.03 8.92 24.52
C GLN A 144 7.42 9.10 23.12
N VAL A 145 8.09 9.83 22.22
CA VAL A 145 7.67 9.94 20.83
C VAL A 145 7.62 8.57 20.16
N ALA A 146 8.64 7.72 20.38
CA ALA A 146 8.67 6.36 19.85
C ALA A 146 7.45 5.55 20.31
N VAL A 147 7.16 5.56 21.61
CA VAL A 147 5.99 4.87 22.20
C VAL A 147 4.70 5.36 21.59
N THR A 148 4.46 6.68 21.58
CA THR A 148 3.23 7.26 21.02
C THR A 148 3.08 6.94 19.54
N ALA A 149 4.14 7.10 18.75
CA ALA A 149 4.10 6.81 17.32
C ALA A 149 3.84 5.32 17.05
N SER A 150 4.49 4.41 17.77
CA SER A 150 4.23 2.97 17.66
C SER A 150 2.79 2.62 18.03
N LEU A 151 2.22 3.19 19.10
CA LEU A 151 0.83 2.95 19.47
C LEU A 151 -0.15 3.48 18.41
N VAL A 152 0.10 4.67 17.87
CA VAL A 152 -0.69 5.22 16.75
C VAL A 152 -0.63 4.26 15.56
N LEU A 153 0.54 3.73 15.21
CA LEU A 153 0.66 2.75 14.14
C LEU A 153 -0.09 1.45 14.43
N TYR A 154 -0.12 0.98 15.68
CA TYR A 154 -0.92 -0.18 16.06
C TYR A 154 -2.43 0.06 15.86
N VAL A 155 -2.92 1.23 16.29
CA VAL A 155 -4.33 1.61 16.09
C VAL A 155 -4.65 1.71 14.60
N LEU A 156 -3.80 2.38 13.82
CA LEU A 156 -3.97 2.50 12.37
C LEU A 156 -3.92 1.13 11.67
N SER A 157 -3.05 0.23 12.11
CA SER A 157 -2.95 -1.14 11.56
C SER A 157 -4.19 -1.96 11.89
N ALA A 158 -4.71 -1.87 13.12
CA ALA A 158 -5.95 -2.53 13.52
C ALA A 158 -7.16 -1.99 12.73
N ALA A 159 -7.24 -0.67 12.55
CA ALA A 159 -8.27 -0.03 11.72
C ALA A 159 -8.16 -0.47 10.25
N GLY A 160 -6.94 -0.50 9.70
CA GLY A 160 -6.68 -1.00 8.35
C GLY A 160 -7.07 -2.46 8.16
N LEU A 161 -6.75 -3.33 9.13
CA LEU A 161 -7.18 -4.73 9.12
C LEU A 161 -8.71 -4.85 9.18
N GLY A 162 -9.37 -4.06 10.03
CA GLY A 162 -10.83 -3.99 10.08
C GLY A 162 -11.43 -3.56 8.74
N ALA A 163 -10.85 -2.55 8.08
CA ALA A 163 -11.26 -2.12 6.75
C ALA A 163 -11.05 -3.19 5.68
N VAL A 164 -9.94 -3.95 5.73
CA VAL A 164 -9.72 -5.10 4.83
C VAL A 164 -10.81 -6.15 5.02
N ILE A 165 -11.07 -6.57 6.26
CA ILE A 165 -12.09 -7.58 6.56
C ILE A 165 -13.47 -7.11 6.07
N HIS A 166 -13.83 -5.87 6.38
CA HIS A 166 -15.09 -5.27 5.94
C HIS A 166 -15.18 -5.21 4.40
N SER A 167 -14.12 -4.78 3.72
CA SER A 167 -14.10 -4.70 2.25
C SER A 167 -14.31 -6.06 1.59
N ILE A 168 -13.76 -7.13 2.17
CA ILE A 168 -13.94 -8.51 1.67
C ILE A 168 -15.38 -8.97 1.86
N GLN A 169 -16.02 -8.62 2.98
CA GLN A 169 -17.40 -8.99 3.26
C GLN A 169 -18.39 -8.29 2.34
N VAL A 170 -18.08 -7.08 1.91
CA VAL A 170 -18.98 -6.21 1.17
C VAL A 170 -18.76 -6.28 -0.35
N ALA A 171 -17.53 -6.53 -0.80
CA ALA A 171 -17.26 -6.71 -2.23
C ALA A 171 -17.71 -8.10 -2.69
N ASN A 172 -18.79 -8.16 -3.47
CA ASN A 172 -19.25 -9.40 -4.06
C ASN A 172 -18.26 -9.87 -5.14
N GLN A 173 -17.68 -11.05 -4.96
CA GLN A 173 -16.73 -11.63 -5.93
C GLN A 173 -17.43 -12.34 -7.10
N ASN A 174 -18.76 -12.45 -7.09
CA ASN A 174 -19.50 -13.22 -8.08
C ASN A 174 -20.88 -12.65 -8.47
N PRO A 175 -21.03 -11.34 -8.75
CA PRO A 175 -22.34 -10.82 -9.11
C PRO A 175 -22.64 -11.08 -10.59
N GLU A 176 -23.70 -11.86 -10.86
CA GLU A 176 -24.34 -11.91 -12.17
C GLU A 176 -24.92 -10.54 -12.57
N ARG A 177 -25.22 -9.68 -11.59
CA ARG A 177 -25.72 -8.30 -11.76
C ARG A 177 -25.20 -7.39 -10.65
N ALA A 178 -24.15 -6.62 -10.92
CA ALA A 178 -23.73 -5.51 -10.06
C ALA A 178 -24.02 -4.17 -10.76
N ASP A 179 -24.20 -3.11 -9.98
CA ASP A 179 -24.34 -1.75 -10.50
C ASP A 179 -22.99 -1.02 -10.54
N VAL A 180 -22.07 -1.40 -9.65
CA VAL A 180 -20.74 -0.79 -9.52
C VAL A 180 -19.68 -1.85 -9.78
N TYR A 181 -18.88 -1.65 -10.82
CA TYR A 181 -17.76 -2.53 -11.15
C TYR A 181 -16.43 -1.80 -11.00
N VAL A 182 -15.47 -2.46 -10.36
CA VAL A 182 -14.04 -2.11 -10.39
C VAL A 182 -13.31 -3.27 -11.04
N LEU A 183 -12.73 -3.02 -12.21
CA LEU A 183 -11.94 -3.98 -12.96
C LEU A 183 -10.47 -3.61 -12.89
N TYR A 184 -9.58 -4.58 -12.69
CA TYR A 184 -8.15 -4.32 -12.53
C TYR A 184 -7.28 -5.27 -13.38
N THR A 185 -6.28 -4.77 -14.10
CA THR A 185 -5.43 -5.56 -15.01
C THR A 185 -4.82 -6.78 -14.32
N GLN A 186 -4.54 -7.84 -15.10
CA GLN A 186 -3.77 -8.99 -14.65
C GLN A 186 -2.29 -8.79 -14.98
N GLY A 187 -1.43 -8.72 -13.96
CA GLY A 187 -0.06 -8.24 -14.12
C GLY A 187 0.03 -6.71 -14.21
N GLY A 188 1.25 -6.18 -14.29
CA GLY A 188 1.56 -4.77 -14.46
C GLY A 188 1.77 -3.98 -13.18
N TYR A 189 1.86 -4.61 -12.00
CA TYR A 189 1.89 -3.89 -10.71
C TYR A 189 3.26 -3.84 -10.03
N ILE A 190 4.07 -4.89 -10.17
CA ILE A 190 5.41 -4.93 -9.57
C ILE A 190 6.43 -4.68 -10.68
N PRO A 191 7.18 -3.57 -10.67
CA PRO A 191 8.15 -3.23 -11.72
C PRO A 191 9.44 -4.06 -11.59
N SER A 192 9.31 -5.39 -11.53
CA SER A 192 10.42 -6.35 -11.45
C SER A 192 10.22 -7.45 -12.48
N PRO A 193 11.26 -7.80 -13.27
CA PRO A 193 11.15 -8.85 -14.29
C PRO A 193 10.59 -10.16 -13.72
N GLY A 194 9.63 -10.76 -14.42
CA GLY A 194 8.94 -11.98 -14.00
C GLY A 194 7.78 -11.72 -13.05
N LEU A 195 7.86 -10.74 -12.14
CA LEU A 195 6.74 -10.34 -11.29
C LEU A 195 5.82 -9.33 -11.98
N TYR A 196 6.37 -8.48 -12.86
CA TYR A 196 5.58 -7.52 -13.63
C TYR A 196 4.51 -8.23 -14.44
N GLU A 197 4.85 -9.32 -15.11
CA GLU A 197 3.93 -10.02 -16.00
C GLU A 197 2.96 -10.96 -15.24
N THR A 198 3.32 -11.40 -14.04
CA THR A 198 2.62 -12.49 -13.33
C THR A 198 1.87 -12.04 -12.08
N PHE A 199 2.32 -10.97 -11.41
CA PHE A 199 1.71 -10.56 -10.16
C PHE A 199 0.39 -9.82 -10.43
N THR A 200 -0.70 -10.47 -10.08
CA THR A 200 -2.03 -9.86 -10.02
C THR A 200 -2.40 -9.66 -8.55
N PRO A 201 -2.69 -8.42 -8.12
CA PRO A 201 -3.08 -8.16 -6.74
C PRO A 201 -4.28 -9.02 -6.34
N PRO A 202 -4.27 -9.63 -5.15
CA PRO A 202 -5.44 -10.35 -4.66
C PRO A 202 -6.61 -9.38 -4.46
N GLY A 203 -7.84 -9.87 -4.65
CA GLY A 203 -9.05 -9.03 -4.66
C GLY A 203 -9.25 -8.19 -3.40
N TRP A 204 -8.82 -8.66 -2.23
CA TRP A 204 -8.89 -7.90 -0.97
C TRP A 204 -8.05 -6.61 -1.00
N MET A 205 -6.90 -6.64 -1.70
CA MET A 205 -6.01 -5.49 -1.78
C MET A 205 -6.62 -4.42 -2.68
N VAL A 206 -7.22 -4.83 -3.79
CA VAL A 206 -7.95 -3.92 -4.70
C VAL A 206 -9.20 -3.38 -4.02
N SER A 207 -9.95 -4.24 -3.32
CA SER A 207 -11.15 -3.82 -2.57
C SER A 207 -10.82 -2.78 -1.51
N LEU A 208 -9.67 -2.89 -0.83
CA LEU A 208 -9.19 -1.87 0.10
C LEU A 208 -8.77 -0.57 -0.64
N ALA A 209 -8.03 -0.68 -1.75
CA ALA A 209 -7.61 0.49 -2.52
C ALA A 209 -8.81 1.29 -3.05
N PHE A 210 -9.90 0.60 -3.36
CA PHE A 210 -11.18 1.14 -3.83
C PHE A 210 -12.26 1.19 -2.74
N TYR A 211 -11.87 1.16 -1.46
CA TYR A 211 -12.82 1.05 -0.36
C TYR A 211 -13.92 2.13 -0.36
N PRO A 212 -13.65 3.41 -0.69
CA PRO A 212 -14.70 4.42 -0.81
C PRO A 212 -15.71 4.15 -1.93
N VAL A 213 -15.27 3.55 -3.05
CA VAL A 213 -16.16 3.10 -4.14
C VAL A 213 -17.05 1.96 -3.66
N VAL A 214 -16.45 0.99 -2.96
CA VAL A 214 -17.18 -0.17 -2.43
C VAL A 214 -18.24 0.29 -1.45
N LEU A 215 -17.90 1.14 -0.49
CA LEU A 215 -18.86 1.71 0.47
C LEU A 215 -19.98 2.48 -0.23
N ALA A 216 -19.66 3.41 -1.13
CA ALA A 216 -20.67 4.21 -1.80
C ALA A 216 -21.62 3.36 -2.67
N GLY A 217 -21.08 2.34 -3.34
CA GLY A 217 -21.87 1.40 -4.13
C GLY A 217 -22.81 0.57 -3.25
N THR A 218 -22.29 0.04 -2.13
CA THR A 218 -23.08 -0.74 -1.18
C THR A 218 -24.15 0.08 -0.48
N ASP A 219 -23.82 1.28 -0.02
CA ASP A 219 -24.78 2.17 0.64
C ASP A 219 -25.95 2.54 -0.28
N LYS A 220 -25.66 2.70 -1.58
CA LYS A 220 -26.66 3.13 -2.56
C LYS A 220 -27.48 1.98 -3.15
N PHE A 221 -26.81 0.90 -3.56
CA PHE A 221 -27.43 -0.17 -4.34
C PHE A 221 -27.57 -1.48 -3.56
N GLY A 222 -26.88 -1.63 -2.44
CA GLY A 222 -26.86 -2.85 -1.62
C GLY A 222 -25.55 -3.62 -1.74
N SER A 223 -25.29 -4.52 -0.78
CA SER A 223 -24.03 -5.28 -0.68
C SER A 223 -23.75 -6.19 -1.88
N ASP A 224 -24.78 -6.70 -2.55
CA ASP A 224 -24.60 -7.60 -3.68
C ASP A 224 -24.39 -6.89 -5.02
N HIS A 225 -24.43 -5.54 -5.02
CA HIS A 225 -24.41 -4.70 -6.23
C HIS A 225 -23.04 -4.08 -6.53
N VAL A 226 -21.98 -4.53 -5.85
CA VAL A 226 -20.60 -4.09 -6.09
C VAL A 226 -19.70 -5.27 -6.45
N ALA A 227 -18.97 -5.16 -7.56
CA ALA A 227 -18.03 -6.17 -8.03
C ALA A 227 -16.62 -5.60 -8.12
N VAL A 228 -15.64 -6.30 -7.53
CA VAL A 228 -14.21 -6.00 -7.70
C VAL A 228 -13.54 -7.22 -8.32
N LEU A 229 -13.21 -7.15 -9.61
CA LEU A 229 -12.85 -8.32 -10.42
C LEU A 229 -11.59 -8.09 -11.25
N PRO A 230 -10.75 -9.12 -11.46
CA PRO A 230 -9.64 -9.00 -12.40
C PRO A 230 -10.19 -8.77 -13.81
N LEU A 231 -9.52 -7.91 -14.57
CA LEU A 231 -9.90 -7.51 -15.91
C LEU A 231 -9.69 -8.70 -16.86
N SER A 232 -10.77 -9.05 -17.55
CA SER A 232 -10.82 -10.07 -18.59
C SER A 232 -11.88 -9.67 -19.60
N VAL A 233 -11.88 -10.25 -20.80
CA VAL A 233 -12.92 -9.97 -21.80
C VAL A 233 -14.32 -10.25 -21.25
N GLU A 234 -14.45 -11.32 -20.46
CA GLU A 234 -15.72 -11.71 -19.87
C GLU A 234 -16.17 -10.75 -18.76
N ASN A 235 -15.27 -10.38 -17.84
CA ASN A 235 -15.62 -9.44 -16.76
C ASN A 235 -15.87 -8.03 -17.29
N PHE A 236 -15.10 -7.58 -18.30
CA PHE A 236 -15.36 -6.34 -19.00
C PHE A 236 -16.74 -6.35 -19.65
N ARG A 237 -17.07 -7.43 -20.37
CA ARG A 237 -18.38 -7.60 -20.99
C ARG A 237 -19.51 -7.47 -19.97
N ARG A 238 -19.42 -8.21 -18.87
CA ARG A 238 -20.43 -8.15 -17.80
C ARG A 238 -20.54 -6.76 -17.20
N ALA A 239 -19.42 -6.09 -16.96
CA ALA A 239 -19.40 -4.75 -16.38
C ALA A 239 -20.07 -3.73 -17.29
N VAL A 240 -19.80 -3.72 -18.60
CA VAL A 240 -20.42 -2.75 -19.52
C VAL A 240 -21.87 -3.11 -19.87
N GLN A 241 -22.27 -4.37 -19.73
CA GLN A 241 -23.66 -4.81 -19.90
C GLN A 241 -24.53 -4.46 -18.70
N ASN A 242 -24.02 -4.65 -17.49
CA ASN A 242 -24.82 -4.59 -16.27
C ASN A 242 -24.52 -3.38 -15.39
N GLY A 243 -23.32 -2.81 -15.48
CA GLY A 243 -22.88 -1.73 -14.61
C GLY A 243 -23.55 -0.41 -14.94
N LYS A 244 -23.84 0.36 -13.89
CA LYS A 244 -24.10 1.81 -13.97
C LYS A 244 -22.81 2.61 -13.85
N PHE A 245 -21.89 2.13 -13.01
CA PHE A 245 -20.55 2.65 -12.81
C PHE A 245 -19.51 1.58 -13.13
N VAL A 246 -18.55 1.90 -13.99
CA VAL A 246 -17.44 0.99 -14.29
C VAL A 246 -16.10 1.73 -14.17
N PHE A 247 -15.27 1.31 -13.23
CA PHE A 247 -13.89 1.76 -13.10
C PHE A 247 -12.95 0.70 -13.68
N ILE A 248 -12.05 1.09 -14.58
CA ILE A 248 -11.04 0.23 -15.17
C ILE A 248 -9.66 0.69 -14.74
N ALA A 249 -9.13 0.04 -13.71
CA ALA A 249 -7.77 0.15 -13.21
C ALA A 249 -6.81 -0.64 -14.11
N SER A 250 -6.48 -0.06 -15.26
CA SER A 250 -5.65 -0.71 -16.28
C SER A 250 -4.48 0.15 -16.72
N HIS A 251 -3.48 -0.47 -17.33
CA HIS A 251 -2.49 0.22 -18.15
C HIS A 251 -3.05 0.54 -19.54
N GLY A 252 -2.46 1.52 -20.21
CA GLY A 252 -2.63 1.67 -21.66
C GLY A 252 -1.99 0.49 -22.40
N GLY A 253 -2.48 0.17 -23.59
CA GLY A 253 -1.84 -0.83 -24.45
C GLY A 253 -0.78 -0.23 -25.37
N GLN A 254 -0.15 -1.09 -26.17
CA GLN A 254 0.85 -0.70 -27.18
C GLN A 254 0.26 0.20 -28.28
N THR A 255 -1.03 0.06 -28.56
CA THR A 255 -1.77 0.90 -29.51
C THR A 255 -2.35 2.10 -28.77
N PRO A 256 -2.13 3.35 -29.24
CA PRO A 256 -2.74 4.53 -28.64
C PRO A 256 -4.27 4.38 -28.50
N GLY A 257 -4.79 4.64 -27.30
CA GLY A 257 -6.22 4.52 -27.01
C GLY A 257 -6.73 3.12 -26.67
N SER A 258 -5.86 2.12 -26.52
CA SER A 258 -6.23 0.77 -26.08
C SER A 258 -5.96 0.56 -24.58
N LEU A 259 -6.50 -0.54 -24.03
CA LEU A 259 -6.32 -0.96 -22.65
C LEU A 259 -5.59 -2.30 -22.59
N THR A 260 -4.72 -2.48 -21.60
CA THR A 260 -4.06 -3.77 -21.33
C THR A 260 -4.85 -4.59 -20.32
N PHE A 261 -5.48 -5.68 -20.75
CA PHE A 261 -6.26 -6.56 -19.89
C PHE A 261 -5.37 -7.53 -19.10
N SER A 262 -4.32 -8.04 -19.73
CA SER A 262 -3.34 -8.93 -19.11
C SER A 262 -1.96 -8.72 -19.71
N PHE A 263 -0.91 -8.93 -18.91
CA PHE A 263 0.48 -9.00 -19.38
C PHE A 263 0.96 -10.43 -19.64
N ASN A 264 0.25 -11.45 -19.15
CA ASN A 264 0.61 -12.86 -19.37
C ASN A 264 -0.64 -13.79 -19.45
N PRO A 265 -1.07 -14.20 -20.66
CA PRO A 265 -0.58 -13.73 -21.95
C PRO A 265 -0.90 -12.23 -22.15
N TYR A 266 -0.12 -11.52 -22.96
CA TYR A 266 -0.41 -10.13 -23.26
C TYR A 266 -1.74 -10.02 -24.03
N VAL A 267 -2.71 -9.31 -23.45
CA VAL A 267 -4.04 -9.07 -24.04
C VAL A 267 -4.30 -7.59 -24.08
N GLU A 268 -4.40 -7.05 -25.29
CA GLU A 268 -4.78 -5.68 -25.56
C GLU A 268 -6.25 -5.62 -26.02
N TYR A 269 -6.98 -4.60 -25.57
CA TYR A 269 -8.38 -4.40 -25.92
C TYR A 269 -8.63 -2.97 -26.43
N LYS A 270 -9.23 -2.86 -27.61
CA LYS A 270 -9.47 -1.62 -28.35
C LYS A 270 -10.98 -1.36 -28.47
N PRO A 271 -11.41 -0.11 -28.76
CA PRO A 271 -12.82 0.20 -29.02
C PRO A 271 -13.46 -0.72 -30.07
N GLU A 272 -12.73 -1.11 -31.11
CA GLU A 272 -13.22 -2.01 -32.17
C GLU A 272 -13.45 -3.45 -31.72
N ASN A 273 -12.87 -3.83 -30.58
CA ASN A 273 -13.09 -5.17 -30.03
C ASN A 273 -14.40 -5.26 -29.25
N VAL A 274 -15.06 -4.13 -28.98
CA VAL A 274 -16.38 -4.09 -28.36
C VAL A 274 -17.43 -4.51 -29.39
N PRO A 275 -18.14 -5.63 -29.18
CA PRO A 275 -19.22 -6.03 -30.07
C PRO A 275 -20.32 -4.95 -30.15
N SER A 276 -20.86 -4.73 -31.34
CA SER A 276 -21.94 -3.77 -31.54
C SER A 276 -23.15 -4.11 -30.66
N GLY A 277 -23.65 -3.11 -29.92
CA GLY A 277 -24.78 -3.28 -29.00
C GLY A 277 -24.45 -4.05 -27.73
N LEU A 278 -23.17 -4.25 -27.40
CA LEU A 278 -22.79 -4.95 -26.18
C LEU A 278 -23.19 -4.18 -24.92
N ALA A 279 -22.89 -2.88 -24.87
CA ALA A 279 -23.11 -2.09 -23.66
C ALA A 279 -24.60 -1.98 -23.33
N GLY A 280 -24.91 -2.17 -22.05
CA GLY A 280 -26.27 -2.06 -21.55
C GLY A 280 -26.71 -0.61 -21.50
N ARG A 281 -28.03 -0.39 -21.56
CA ARG A 281 -28.61 0.96 -21.49
C ARG A 281 -28.46 1.66 -20.14
N GLN A 282 -27.96 0.94 -19.13
CA GLN A 282 -27.78 1.45 -17.77
C GLN A 282 -26.39 2.01 -17.50
N LEU A 283 -25.42 1.83 -18.41
CA LEU A 283 -24.06 2.34 -18.23
C LEU A 283 -24.06 3.87 -18.28
N GLN A 284 -23.94 4.50 -17.13
CA GLN A 284 -23.99 5.96 -16.97
C GLN A 284 -22.60 6.57 -16.85
N PHE A 285 -21.68 5.89 -16.16
CA PHE A 285 -20.34 6.42 -15.88
C PHE A 285 -19.24 5.39 -16.12
N ILE A 286 -18.18 5.79 -16.80
CA ILE A 286 -16.98 4.97 -16.98
C ILE A 286 -15.69 5.74 -16.64
N TYR A 287 -14.75 5.07 -16.00
CA TYR A 287 -13.43 5.63 -15.69
C TYR A 287 -12.34 4.74 -16.25
N PHE A 288 -11.48 5.25 -17.13
CA PHE A 288 -10.30 4.54 -17.63
C PHE A 288 -9.03 5.12 -17.01
N ALA A 289 -8.36 4.33 -16.18
CA ALA A 289 -7.03 4.66 -15.65
C ALA A 289 -5.89 4.38 -16.66
N GLY A 290 -6.20 3.75 -17.80
CA GLY A 290 -5.21 3.44 -18.82
C GLY A 290 -4.62 4.70 -19.45
N CYS A 291 -3.29 4.81 -19.41
CA CYS A 291 -2.55 5.84 -20.14
C CYS A 291 -2.95 5.88 -21.62
N ASP A 292 -3.04 7.09 -22.19
CA ASP A 292 -3.43 7.35 -23.57
C ASP A 292 -4.81 6.83 -24.02
N ALA A 293 -5.64 6.24 -23.14
CA ALA A 293 -6.98 5.77 -23.47
C ALA A 293 -7.87 6.89 -24.08
N GLY A 294 -7.69 8.12 -23.59
CA GLY A 294 -8.40 9.33 -24.02
C GLY A 294 -8.12 9.75 -25.46
N ARG A 295 -6.99 9.32 -26.07
CA ARG A 295 -6.71 9.60 -27.50
C ARG A 295 -7.77 9.04 -28.44
N ARG A 296 -8.57 8.07 -27.95
CA ARG A 296 -9.68 7.45 -28.69
C ARG A 296 -10.99 7.55 -27.93
N GLU A 297 -11.16 8.57 -27.09
CA GLU A 297 -12.36 8.79 -26.28
C GLU A 297 -13.65 8.72 -27.10
N SER A 298 -13.73 9.44 -28.24
CA SER A 298 -14.93 9.39 -29.08
C SER A 298 -15.23 8.00 -29.66
N ALA A 299 -14.21 7.16 -29.87
CA ALA A 299 -14.40 5.80 -30.33
C ALA A 299 -14.91 4.90 -29.20
N TRP A 300 -14.37 5.04 -27.99
CA TRP A 300 -14.88 4.37 -26.79
C TRP A 300 -16.32 4.77 -26.48
N GLN A 301 -16.63 6.06 -26.57
CA GLN A 301 -17.98 6.58 -26.40
C GLN A 301 -18.95 5.99 -27.40
N ARG A 302 -18.57 5.88 -28.68
CA ARG A 302 -19.41 5.23 -29.70
C ARG A 302 -19.59 3.73 -29.45
N ALA A 303 -18.56 3.07 -28.96
CA ALA A 303 -18.59 1.62 -28.72
C ALA A 303 -19.43 1.25 -27.48
N LEU A 304 -19.41 2.08 -26.44
CA LEU A 304 -20.00 1.78 -25.13
C LEU A 304 -21.23 2.62 -24.78
N GLY A 305 -21.44 3.77 -25.42
CA GLY A 305 -22.63 4.59 -25.23
C GLY A 305 -22.85 5.10 -23.81
N PHE A 306 -21.79 5.33 -23.03
CA PHE A 306 -21.90 5.83 -21.65
C PHE A 306 -22.28 7.32 -21.63
N ASP A 307 -22.95 7.82 -20.59
CA ASP A 307 -23.31 9.25 -20.54
C ASP A 307 -22.11 10.14 -20.18
N GLN A 308 -21.28 9.68 -19.26
CA GLN A 308 -20.12 10.40 -18.74
C GLN A 308 -18.90 9.48 -18.65
N GLY A 309 -17.73 10.02 -18.98
CA GLY A 309 -16.47 9.29 -18.94
C GLY A 309 -15.32 10.13 -18.40
N ILE A 310 -14.37 9.49 -17.73
CA ILE A 310 -13.05 10.07 -17.46
C ILE A 310 -12.02 9.18 -18.13
N MET A 311 -11.22 9.79 -19.01
CA MET A 311 -10.12 9.14 -19.74
C MET A 311 -8.94 10.11 -19.80
N PHE A 312 -7.74 9.58 -19.99
CA PHE A 312 -6.51 10.36 -20.08
C PHE A 312 -5.87 10.13 -21.45
N ASP A 313 -5.57 11.20 -22.17
CA ASP A 313 -4.79 11.20 -23.42
C ASP A 313 -3.28 11.34 -23.17
N ARG A 314 -2.88 11.09 -21.93
CA ARG A 314 -1.53 11.20 -21.42
C ARG A 314 -1.16 10.05 -20.50
N ILE A 315 0.11 10.02 -20.10
CA ILE A 315 0.56 9.25 -18.94
C ILE A 315 -0.14 9.80 -17.70
N SER A 316 -0.78 8.90 -16.95
CA SER A 316 -1.39 9.20 -15.67
C SER A 316 -0.76 8.33 -14.59
N LEU A 317 -0.67 8.87 -13.38
CA LEU A 317 0.02 8.22 -12.27
C LEU A 317 -1.01 7.48 -11.41
N VAL A 318 -0.66 6.29 -10.90
CA VAL A 318 -1.54 5.50 -10.01
C VAL A 318 -2.08 6.34 -8.85
N GLY A 319 -1.25 7.21 -8.27
CA GLY A 319 -1.65 8.12 -7.20
C GLY A 319 -2.75 9.11 -7.60
N GLU A 320 -2.77 9.58 -8.86
CA GLU A 320 -3.80 10.48 -9.37
C GLU A 320 -5.18 9.78 -9.36
N HIS A 321 -5.21 8.53 -9.84
CA HIS A 321 -6.43 7.73 -9.84
C HIS A 321 -6.89 7.42 -8.41
N LEU A 322 -5.98 7.05 -7.51
CA LEU A 322 -6.32 6.78 -6.11
C LEU A 322 -6.87 8.02 -5.42
N VAL A 323 -6.29 9.21 -5.63
CA VAL A 323 -6.85 10.46 -5.08
C VAL A 323 -8.27 10.70 -5.60
N TRP A 324 -8.53 10.49 -6.89
CA TRP A 324 -9.88 10.61 -7.44
C TRP A 324 -10.85 9.59 -6.85
N VAL A 325 -10.44 8.32 -6.75
CA VAL A 325 -11.21 7.23 -6.12
C VAL A 325 -11.60 7.62 -4.70
N TRP A 326 -10.67 8.17 -3.92
CA TRP A 326 -10.92 8.47 -2.51
C TRP A 326 -11.71 9.77 -2.27
N THR A 327 -11.66 10.73 -3.20
CA THR A 327 -12.22 12.07 -2.96
C THR A 327 -13.42 12.44 -3.83
N LYS A 328 -13.58 11.82 -5.01
CA LYS A 328 -14.60 12.20 -5.99
C LYS A 328 -15.54 11.06 -6.34
N SER A 329 -15.03 9.83 -6.46
CA SER A 329 -15.84 8.69 -6.90
C SER A 329 -17.11 8.44 -6.09
N PRO A 330 -17.17 8.63 -4.74
CA PRO A 330 -18.41 8.40 -3.99
C PRO A 330 -19.53 9.33 -4.45
N SER A 331 -19.23 10.60 -4.69
CA SER A 331 -20.21 11.58 -5.15
C SER A 331 -20.78 11.25 -6.53
N VAL A 332 -19.95 10.70 -7.43
CA VAL A 332 -20.39 10.22 -8.74
C VAL A 332 -21.38 9.07 -8.56
N ILE A 333 -21.02 8.07 -7.75
CA ILE A 333 -21.88 6.91 -7.48
C ILE A 333 -23.21 7.35 -6.88
N TYR A 334 -23.21 8.25 -5.89
CA TYR A 334 -24.44 8.79 -5.30
C TYR A 334 -25.30 9.60 -6.28
N GLY A 335 -24.72 10.15 -7.35
CA GLY A 335 -25.44 10.88 -8.40
C GLY A 335 -26.11 10.02 -9.49
N LEU A 336 -25.77 8.74 -9.61
CA LEU A 336 -26.33 7.85 -10.64
C LEU A 336 -27.85 7.60 -10.48
N GLN A 337 -28.55 7.28 -11.55
CA GLN A 337 -29.97 6.90 -11.52
C GLN A 337 -30.16 5.40 -11.30
#